data_AF-A0A1E4IE55-F1
#
_entry.id   AF-A0A1E4IE55-F1
#
_cell.length_a   1.000
_cell.length_b   1.000
_cell.length_c   1.000
_cell.angle_alpha   90.00
_cell.angle_beta   90.00
_cell.angle_gamma   90.00
#
_symmetry.space_group_name_H-M   'P 1'
#
loop_
_entity.id
_entity.type
_entity.pdbx_description
1 polymer ?
#
loop_
_entity_poly.entity_id
_entity_poly.type
_entity_poly.pdbx_seq_one_letter_code
_entity_poly.pdbx_strand_id
1 'polypeptide(L)'
;MSAADDLRRAADAANPPDRADAIRRARELLMPVGERTAPEYPVDALGPLAGACKAVAQHAQVQPAMAGQCLLAAASLLVQGLFNVESLAGRRPLSLFLLTLGDSGDGKSAAQGVALARVHEWQRRATAEHAAELAAHERALSTLTKGSDKPEAPRSPYRLMRDATVEGLRRELSAGACSQGVFSDEAAAILSGCGMAPEHRAKTAGTFSGLWDSGHLSVSRAMGGRAERYGARVALHWLIQPQAASETLGDPLLSQLGFWPRFLIAWPAPQEPRQYQPWEPGKSPDVRGYWRRCDELLACPLPDDADLAPVIDLEDGARDLLGRAFEWYERQSRRGDLRPIKPFGLRAAEQAARVAGVLAAFEGLPAVDANTMRGALRLVEYSVSTWRTIVDEGAADQAAAHALRLFEWLTARPDWRARLASVVKDGPASTRSKSTRDRALELLAEHGLVHVADGAATALAPDEVEP
;
A
#
# COMPACT_ATOMS: atom_id res chain seq x y z
N MET A 1 -12.85 70.73 1.19
CA MET A 1 -12.30 69.52 1.83
C MET A 1 -10.81 69.51 1.55
N SER A 2 -10.00 69.53 2.61
CA SER A 2 -8.56 69.82 2.53
C SER A 2 -7.77 68.56 2.18
N ALA A 3 -6.70 68.68 1.39
CA ALA A 3 -5.74 67.60 1.09
C ALA A 3 -5.13 66.91 2.35
N ALA A 4 -5.32 67.49 3.54
CA ALA A 4 -4.99 66.87 4.81
C ALA A 4 -5.97 65.75 5.25
N ASP A 5 -7.23 65.79 4.79
CA ASP A 5 -8.22 64.75 5.08
C ASP A 5 -8.01 63.50 4.20
N ASP A 6 -7.47 63.67 2.98
CA ASP A 6 -7.13 62.54 2.09
C ASP A 6 -5.84 61.83 2.54
N LEU A 7 -4.87 62.56 3.10
CA LEU A 7 -3.67 61.96 3.71
C LEU A 7 -3.98 61.25 5.05
N ARG A 8 -4.97 61.72 5.82
CA ARG A 8 -5.46 60.99 7.01
C ARG A 8 -6.29 59.76 6.64
N ARG A 9 -7.12 59.83 5.60
CA ARG A 9 -7.87 58.68 5.08
C ARG A 9 -6.97 57.61 4.44
N ALA A 10 -5.83 57.99 3.87
CA ALA A 10 -4.83 57.03 3.36
C ALA A 10 -3.97 56.42 4.49
N ALA A 11 -3.80 57.10 5.62
CA ALA A 11 -3.07 56.60 6.79
C ALA A 11 -3.95 55.73 7.72
N ASP A 12 -5.27 55.95 7.72
CA ASP A 12 -6.24 55.23 8.58
C ASP A 12 -6.96 54.06 7.84
N ALA A 13 -6.53 53.71 6.62
CA ALA A 13 -7.11 52.62 5.81
C ALA A 13 -6.33 51.29 5.84
N ALA A 14 -5.56 51.03 6.89
CA ALA A 14 -5.01 49.70 7.14
C ALA A 14 -5.60 49.16 8.43
N ASN A 15 -6.87 48.73 8.36
CA ASN A 15 -7.35 47.76 9.33
C ASN A 15 -6.34 46.59 9.26
N PRO A 16 -5.72 46.15 10.37
CA PRO A 16 -4.77 45.05 10.31
C PRO A 16 -5.46 43.89 9.59
N PRO A 17 -4.82 43.30 8.57
CA PRO A 17 -5.42 42.22 7.80
C PRO A 17 -6.04 41.24 8.77
N ASP A 18 -7.33 40.91 8.58
CA ASP A 18 -8.03 40.01 9.49
C ASP A 18 -7.17 38.74 9.59
N ARG A 19 -6.56 38.55 10.75
CA ARG A 19 -5.61 37.46 10.98
C ARG A 19 -6.26 36.12 10.65
N ALA A 20 -7.56 35.98 10.88
CA ALA A 20 -8.29 34.78 10.53
C ALA A 20 -8.40 34.61 8.99
N ASP A 21 -8.69 35.69 8.26
CA ASP A 21 -8.77 35.69 6.79
C ASP A 21 -7.41 35.39 6.15
N ALA A 22 -6.34 36.01 6.63
CA ALA A 22 -4.98 35.77 6.14
C ALA A 22 -4.52 34.33 6.40
N ILE A 23 -4.82 33.75 7.58
CA ILE A 23 -4.51 32.35 7.88
C ILE A 23 -5.33 31.41 6.98
N ARG A 24 -6.61 31.71 6.72
CA ARG A 24 -7.46 30.91 5.83
C ARG A 24 -6.89 30.89 4.41
N ARG A 25 -6.58 32.06 3.83
CA ARG A 25 -6.00 32.18 2.50
C ARG A 25 -4.60 31.56 2.40
N ALA A 26 -3.75 31.75 3.41
CA ALA A 26 -2.44 31.10 3.46
C ALA A 26 -2.57 29.56 3.47
N ARG A 27 -3.59 29.02 4.14
CA ARG A 27 -3.89 27.58 4.11
C ARG A 27 -4.32 27.13 2.72
N GLU A 28 -5.19 27.87 2.04
CA GLU A 28 -5.63 27.57 0.67
C GLU A 28 -4.46 27.57 -0.33
N LEU A 29 -3.54 28.53 -0.20
CA LEU A 29 -2.36 28.65 -1.05
C LEU A 29 -1.30 27.57 -0.78
N LEU A 30 -1.02 27.29 0.50
CA LEU A 30 0.03 26.34 0.89
C LEU A 30 -0.42 24.88 0.81
N MET A 31 -1.73 24.64 0.94
CA MET A 31 -2.34 23.32 0.94
C MET A 31 -3.53 23.30 -0.04
N PRO A 32 -3.30 23.56 -1.34
CA PRO A 32 -4.36 23.58 -2.32
C PRO A 32 -4.99 22.18 -2.40
N VAL A 33 -6.32 22.14 -2.49
CA VAL A 33 -7.05 20.90 -2.79
C VAL A 33 -6.83 20.60 -4.28
N GLY A 34 -5.70 20.00 -4.61
CA GLY A 34 -5.37 19.64 -5.99
C GLY A 34 -6.11 18.38 -6.45
N GLU A 35 -6.61 18.39 -7.68
CA GLU A 35 -6.95 17.15 -8.40
C GLU A 35 -5.64 16.38 -8.64
N ARG A 36 -5.45 15.28 -7.90
CA ARG A 36 -4.26 14.46 -8.03
C ARG A 36 -4.22 13.79 -9.40
N THR A 37 -3.19 14.11 -10.19
CA THR A 37 -2.92 13.43 -11.46
C THR A 37 -2.18 12.12 -11.20
N ALA A 38 -2.90 11.01 -11.28
CA ALA A 38 -2.29 9.68 -11.17
C ALA A 38 -1.83 9.18 -12.54
N PRO A 39 -0.69 8.47 -12.64
CA PRO A 39 -0.32 7.80 -13.88
C PRO A 39 -1.41 6.79 -14.29
N GLU A 40 -1.55 6.55 -15.59
CA GLU A 40 -2.49 5.55 -16.08
C GLU A 40 -2.07 4.15 -15.62
N TYR A 41 -3.03 3.39 -15.06
CA TYR A 41 -2.77 2.02 -14.66
C TYR A 41 -2.65 1.11 -15.89
N PRO A 42 -1.58 0.32 -16.04
CA PRO A 42 -1.34 -0.45 -17.25
C PRO A 42 -2.20 -1.72 -17.30
N VAL A 43 -3.50 -1.59 -17.59
CA VAL A 43 -4.48 -2.69 -17.56
C VAL A 43 -4.06 -3.86 -18.46
N ASP A 44 -3.54 -3.58 -19.65
CA ASP A 44 -3.11 -4.64 -20.58
C ASP A 44 -1.90 -5.43 -20.05
N ALA A 45 -1.14 -4.86 -19.11
CA ALA A 45 -0.01 -5.53 -18.47
C ALA A 45 -0.43 -6.60 -17.45
N LEU A 46 -1.72 -6.66 -17.08
CA LEU A 46 -2.29 -7.70 -16.23
C LEU A 46 -2.46 -9.06 -16.93
N GLY A 47 -2.17 -9.15 -18.23
CA GLY A 47 -2.23 -10.39 -19.00
C GLY A 47 -3.57 -11.12 -18.84
N PRO A 48 -3.60 -12.34 -18.25
CA PRO A 48 -4.83 -13.12 -18.09
C PRO A 48 -5.92 -12.44 -17.26
N LEU A 49 -5.56 -11.44 -16.44
CA LEU A 49 -6.52 -10.71 -15.60
C LEU A 49 -7.08 -9.45 -16.29
N ALA A 50 -6.55 -9.04 -17.44
CA ALA A 50 -6.88 -7.77 -18.08
C ALA A 50 -8.36 -7.68 -18.48
N GLY A 51 -8.95 -8.75 -19.05
CA GLY A 51 -10.37 -8.77 -19.43
C GLY A 51 -11.28 -8.58 -18.23
N ALA A 52 -11.05 -9.32 -17.15
CA ALA A 52 -11.81 -9.18 -15.91
C ALA A 52 -11.60 -7.79 -15.28
N CYS A 53 -10.39 -7.24 -15.33
CA CYS A 53 -10.11 -5.89 -14.84
C CYS A 53 -10.92 -4.83 -15.60
N LYS A 54 -10.97 -4.91 -16.94
CA LYS A 54 -11.76 -3.99 -17.77
C LYS A 54 -13.24 -4.08 -17.45
N ALA A 55 -13.78 -5.30 -17.38
CA ALA A 55 -15.19 -5.53 -17.05
C ALA A 55 -15.56 -5.01 -15.65
N VAL A 56 -14.72 -5.26 -14.63
CA VAL A 56 -14.95 -4.75 -13.27
C VAL A 56 -14.83 -3.23 -13.23
N ALA A 57 -13.77 -2.66 -13.81
CA ALA A 57 -13.58 -1.21 -13.84
C ALA A 57 -14.75 -0.48 -14.50
N GLN A 58 -15.18 -0.96 -15.67
CA GLN A 58 -16.29 -0.37 -16.43
C GLN A 58 -17.62 -0.47 -15.70
N HIS A 59 -18.00 -1.67 -15.25
CA HIS A 59 -19.36 -1.91 -14.78
C HIS A 59 -19.56 -1.70 -13.27
N ALA A 60 -18.53 -1.96 -12.46
CA ALA A 60 -18.52 -1.53 -11.06
C ALA A 60 -18.26 -0.02 -10.93
N GLN A 61 -17.88 0.63 -12.04
CA GLN A 61 -17.43 2.02 -12.09
C GLN A 61 -16.35 2.25 -11.03
N VAL A 62 -15.27 1.47 -11.15
CA VAL A 62 -14.08 1.59 -10.31
C VAL A 62 -12.87 1.95 -11.14
N GLN A 63 -11.95 2.70 -10.55
CA GLN A 63 -10.69 3.01 -11.23
C GLN A 63 -9.94 1.72 -11.60
N PRO A 64 -9.31 1.64 -12.79
CA PRO A 64 -8.68 0.39 -13.23
C PRO A 64 -7.61 -0.14 -12.28
N ALA A 65 -6.86 0.74 -11.61
CA ALA A 65 -5.88 0.31 -10.60
C ALA A 65 -6.54 -0.40 -9.40
N MET A 66 -7.73 0.03 -8.99
CA MET A 66 -8.51 -0.59 -7.91
C MET A 66 -8.90 -2.03 -8.28
N ALA A 67 -9.49 -2.21 -9.47
CA ALA A 67 -9.86 -3.53 -9.97
C ALA A 67 -8.63 -4.43 -10.19
N GLY A 68 -7.59 -3.89 -10.83
CA GLY A 68 -6.38 -4.62 -11.17
C GLY A 68 -5.63 -5.13 -9.94
N GLN A 69 -5.49 -4.31 -8.90
CA GLN A 69 -4.85 -4.72 -7.64
C GLN A 69 -5.65 -5.82 -6.91
N CYS A 70 -6.98 -5.68 -6.82
CA CYS A 70 -7.84 -6.71 -6.25
C CYS A 70 -7.68 -8.07 -6.95
N LEU A 71 -7.69 -8.07 -8.29
CA LEU A 71 -7.54 -9.28 -9.10
C LEU A 71 -6.13 -9.87 -8.97
N LEU A 72 -5.08 -9.05 -9.03
CA LEU A 72 -3.69 -9.52 -8.91
C LEU A 72 -3.40 -10.10 -7.52
N ALA A 73 -3.92 -9.49 -6.46
CA ALA A 73 -3.77 -10.01 -5.11
C ALA A 73 -4.48 -11.35 -4.95
N ALA A 74 -5.72 -11.46 -5.43
CA ALA A 74 -6.47 -12.72 -5.41
C ALA A 74 -5.76 -13.81 -6.22
N ALA A 75 -5.20 -13.49 -7.38
CA ALA A 75 -4.38 -14.41 -8.16
C ALA A 75 -3.16 -14.89 -7.36
N SER A 76 -2.42 -13.99 -6.70
CA SER A 76 -1.30 -14.34 -5.82
C SER A 76 -1.71 -15.29 -4.70
N LEU A 77 -2.84 -15.03 -4.02
CA LEU A 77 -3.37 -15.93 -2.98
C LEU A 77 -3.64 -17.35 -3.50
N LEU A 78 -4.16 -17.46 -4.72
CA LEU A 78 -4.53 -18.73 -5.32
C LEU A 78 -3.30 -19.57 -5.70
N VAL A 79 -2.24 -18.93 -6.18
CA VAL A 79 -1.06 -19.61 -6.75
C VAL A 79 0.13 -19.73 -5.81
N GLN A 80 0.26 -18.90 -4.78
CA GLN A 80 1.48 -18.81 -3.93
C GLN A 80 1.85 -20.10 -3.19
N GLY A 81 0.88 -20.97 -2.90
CA GLY A 81 1.13 -22.27 -2.29
C GLY A 81 1.35 -23.40 -3.30
N LEU A 82 1.05 -23.15 -4.59
CA LEU A 82 1.08 -24.14 -5.66
C LEU A 82 2.33 -24.04 -6.53
N PHE A 83 2.96 -22.86 -6.58
CA PHE A 83 4.11 -22.59 -7.43
C PHE A 83 5.09 -21.62 -6.78
N ASN A 84 6.33 -21.72 -7.23
CA ASN A 84 7.39 -20.73 -7.06
C ASN A 84 7.81 -20.20 -8.43
N VAL A 85 8.66 -19.17 -8.49
CA VAL A 85 9.23 -18.66 -9.76
C VAL A 85 10.73 -18.55 -9.69
N GLU A 86 11.40 -18.77 -10.81
CA GLU A 86 12.81 -18.45 -10.97
C GLU A 86 13.02 -16.92 -10.96
N SER A 87 14.09 -16.45 -10.31
CA SER A 87 14.53 -15.07 -10.37
C SER A 87 16.05 -15.02 -10.56
N LEU A 88 16.60 -13.82 -10.79
CA LEU A 88 18.05 -13.59 -10.91
C LEU A 88 18.84 -14.06 -9.67
N ALA A 89 18.19 -14.18 -8.51
CA ALA A 89 18.80 -14.59 -7.26
C ALA A 89 18.23 -15.94 -6.75
N GLY A 90 17.80 -16.79 -7.67
CA GLY A 90 17.22 -18.11 -7.41
C GLY A 90 15.70 -18.09 -7.22
N ARG A 91 15.16 -19.18 -6.70
CA ARG A 91 13.72 -19.37 -6.49
C ARG A 91 13.11 -18.28 -5.59
N ARG A 92 11.90 -17.81 -5.92
CA ARG A 92 11.10 -16.91 -5.08
C ARG A 92 9.65 -17.38 -4.92
N PRO A 93 9.03 -17.13 -3.76
CA PRO A 93 7.59 -17.33 -3.57
C PRO A 93 6.75 -16.40 -4.47
N LEU A 94 5.57 -16.84 -4.89
CA LEU A 94 4.60 -15.99 -5.61
C LEU A 94 3.72 -15.13 -4.70
N SER A 95 4.08 -15.04 -3.41
CA SER A 95 3.45 -14.15 -2.44
C SER A 95 3.68 -12.69 -2.84
N LEU A 96 2.59 -11.95 -3.02
CA LEU A 96 2.58 -10.51 -3.26
C LEU A 96 1.95 -9.78 -2.09
N PHE A 97 2.53 -8.64 -1.73
CA PHE A 97 1.91 -7.68 -0.82
C PHE A 97 1.46 -6.49 -1.65
N LEU A 98 0.17 -6.18 -1.62
CA LEU A 98 -0.45 -5.10 -2.37
C LEU A 98 -1.04 -4.08 -1.39
N LEU A 99 -0.86 -2.80 -1.71
CA LEU A 99 -1.43 -1.68 -0.98
C LEU A 99 -2.19 -0.79 -1.98
N THR A 100 -3.47 -0.55 -1.74
CA THR A 100 -4.29 0.27 -2.63
C THR A 100 -4.91 1.42 -1.85
N LEU A 101 -4.47 2.63 -2.17
CA LEU A 101 -5.04 3.84 -1.62
C LEU A 101 -6.33 4.19 -2.39
N GLY A 102 -7.36 4.60 -1.68
CA GLY A 102 -8.60 5.12 -2.28
C GLY A 102 -9.50 5.72 -1.23
N ASP A 103 -10.41 6.59 -1.61
CA ASP A 103 -11.30 7.27 -0.67
C ASP A 103 -12.52 6.42 -0.30
N SER A 104 -13.30 6.92 0.67
CA SER A 104 -14.57 6.29 1.00
C SER A 104 -15.51 6.36 -0.20
N GLY A 105 -16.10 5.22 -0.58
CA GLY A 105 -17.03 5.17 -1.71
C GLY A 105 -16.41 4.85 -3.07
N ASP A 106 -15.07 4.82 -3.21
CA ASP A 106 -14.36 4.55 -4.47
C ASP A 106 -14.54 3.12 -5.03
N GLY A 107 -15.31 2.28 -4.34
CA GLY A 107 -15.64 0.92 -4.77
C GLY A 107 -14.60 -0.13 -4.39
N LYS A 108 -13.83 0.11 -3.31
CA LYS A 108 -12.89 -0.87 -2.71
C LYS A 108 -13.54 -2.23 -2.49
N SER A 109 -14.61 -2.27 -1.71
CA SER A 109 -15.33 -3.51 -1.37
C SER A 109 -16.04 -4.11 -2.60
N ALA A 110 -16.46 -3.29 -3.57
CA ALA A 110 -17.08 -3.77 -4.81
C ALA A 110 -16.07 -4.53 -5.68
N ALA A 111 -14.90 -3.93 -5.93
CA ALA A 111 -13.82 -4.56 -6.70
C ALA A 111 -13.28 -5.83 -6.00
N GLN A 112 -12.99 -5.73 -4.70
CA GLN A 112 -12.49 -6.86 -3.92
C GLN A 112 -13.52 -7.99 -3.83
N GLY A 113 -14.80 -7.66 -3.67
CA GLY A 113 -15.89 -8.63 -3.63
C GLY A 113 -15.98 -9.48 -4.89
N VAL A 114 -15.78 -8.88 -6.08
CA VAL A 114 -15.74 -9.62 -7.34
C VAL A 114 -14.49 -10.47 -7.46
N ALA A 115 -13.33 -9.93 -7.09
CA ALA A 115 -12.05 -10.66 -7.17
C ALA A 115 -12.01 -11.90 -6.25
N LEU A 116 -12.57 -11.80 -5.04
CA LEU A 116 -12.56 -12.86 -4.02
C LEU A 116 -13.85 -13.70 -3.96
N ALA A 117 -14.84 -13.46 -4.82
CA ALA A 117 -16.14 -14.14 -4.78
C ALA A 117 -16.01 -15.67 -4.64
N ARG A 118 -15.17 -16.27 -5.50
CA ARG A 118 -14.94 -17.72 -5.52
C ARG A 118 -14.19 -18.23 -4.29
N VAL A 119 -13.24 -17.45 -3.80
CA VAL A 119 -12.49 -17.77 -2.57
C VAL A 119 -13.44 -17.75 -1.35
N HIS A 120 -14.33 -16.76 -1.26
CA HIS A 120 -15.32 -16.69 -0.19
C HIS A 120 -16.32 -17.84 -0.24
N GLU A 121 -16.83 -18.18 -1.44
CA GLU A 121 -17.72 -19.33 -1.63
C GLU A 121 -17.06 -20.65 -1.25
N TRP A 122 -15.82 -20.86 -1.69
CA TRP A 122 -15.04 -22.03 -1.31
C TRP A 122 -14.80 -22.10 0.20
N GLN A 123 -14.37 -21.00 0.82
CA GLN A 123 -14.09 -20.97 2.25
C GLN A 123 -15.36 -21.23 3.08
N ARG A 124 -16.53 -20.73 2.66
CA ARG A 124 -17.80 -21.06 3.34
C ARG A 124 -18.09 -22.56 3.36
N ARG A 125 -17.86 -23.26 2.24
CA ARG A 125 -18.04 -24.72 2.16
C ARG A 125 -17.02 -25.44 3.02
N ALA A 126 -15.74 -25.06 2.91
CA ALA A 126 -14.66 -25.65 3.68
C ALA A 126 -14.85 -25.48 5.21
N THR A 127 -15.39 -24.34 5.65
CA THR A 127 -15.77 -24.12 7.07
C THR A 127 -16.81 -25.12 7.54
N ALA A 128 -17.87 -25.34 6.75
CA ALA A 128 -18.94 -26.26 7.11
C ALA A 128 -18.44 -27.72 7.17
N GLU A 129 -17.62 -28.12 6.19
CA GLU A 129 -16.96 -29.42 6.15
C GLU A 129 -16.05 -29.63 7.37
N HIS A 130 -15.18 -28.66 7.66
CA HIS A 130 -14.27 -28.72 8.80
C HIS A 130 -14.99 -28.77 10.15
N ALA A 131 -16.10 -28.04 10.31
CA ALA A 131 -16.92 -28.12 11.53
C ALA A 131 -17.50 -29.53 11.73
N ALA A 132 -17.92 -30.19 10.65
CA ALA A 132 -18.39 -31.57 10.70
C ALA A 132 -17.25 -32.56 11.03
N GLU A 133 -16.07 -32.35 10.46
CA GLU A 133 -14.86 -33.14 10.77
C GLU A 133 -14.42 -32.99 12.23
N LEU A 134 -14.44 -31.78 12.78
CA LEU A 134 -14.14 -31.52 14.19
C LEU A 134 -15.15 -32.23 15.10
N ALA A 135 -16.45 -32.14 14.80
CA ALA A 135 -17.47 -32.85 15.58
C ALA A 135 -17.35 -34.39 15.46
N ALA A 136 -16.85 -34.91 14.33
CA ALA A 136 -16.54 -36.33 14.19
C ALA A 136 -15.28 -36.72 14.99
N HIS A 137 -14.25 -35.89 14.99
CA HIS A 137 -13.02 -36.07 15.76
C HIS A 137 -13.27 -36.06 17.27
N GLU A 138 -14.06 -35.11 17.77
CA GLU A 138 -14.47 -35.05 19.18
C GLU A 138 -15.26 -36.30 19.62
N ARG A 139 -16.15 -36.80 18.77
CA ARG A 139 -16.86 -38.06 19.00
C ARG A 139 -15.90 -39.25 19.02
N ALA A 140 -14.94 -39.31 18.09
CA ALA A 140 -13.92 -40.36 18.10
C ALA A 140 -13.09 -40.31 19.39
N LEU A 141 -12.69 -39.11 19.83
CA LEU A 141 -11.95 -38.89 21.08
C LEU A 141 -12.71 -39.37 22.32
N SER A 142 -14.03 -39.16 22.39
CA SER A 142 -14.83 -39.57 23.56
C SER A 142 -15.05 -41.08 23.63
N THR A 143 -14.94 -41.79 22.50
CA THR A 143 -15.04 -43.26 22.43
C THR A 143 -13.70 -43.99 22.57
N LEU A 144 -12.58 -43.26 22.69
CA LEU A 144 -11.25 -43.87 22.80
C LEU A 144 -11.09 -44.63 24.11
N THR A 145 -10.69 -45.89 24.00
CA THR A 145 -10.23 -46.68 25.14
C THR A 145 -8.85 -46.21 25.62
N LYS A 146 -8.62 -46.30 26.93
CA LYS A 146 -7.36 -45.89 27.56
C LYS A 146 -6.20 -46.71 26.96
N GLY A 147 -5.24 -46.02 26.34
CA GLY A 147 -4.07 -46.63 25.70
C GLY A 147 -4.15 -46.75 24.17
N SER A 148 -5.28 -46.36 23.55
CA SER A 148 -5.41 -46.27 22.10
C SER A 148 -4.81 -44.97 21.54
N ASP A 149 -4.30 -45.02 20.32
CA ASP A 149 -3.77 -43.85 19.61
C ASP A 149 -4.86 -42.81 19.37
N LYS A 150 -4.54 -41.54 19.63
CA LYS A 150 -5.48 -40.44 19.39
C LYS A 150 -5.53 -40.12 17.90
N PRO A 151 -6.73 -39.99 17.29
CA PRO A 151 -6.84 -39.55 15.91
C PRO A 151 -6.26 -38.15 15.76
N GLU A 152 -5.61 -37.91 14.63
CA GLU A 152 -5.09 -36.59 14.29
C GLU A 152 -6.23 -35.59 14.14
N ALA A 153 -6.05 -34.37 14.64
CA ALA A 153 -7.05 -33.33 14.52
C ALA A 153 -7.18 -32.87 13.05
N PRO A 154 -8.40 -32.59 12.56
CA PRO A 154 -8.59 -32.00 11.24
C PRO A 154 -7.81 -30.69 11.13
N ARG A 155 -7.15 -30.47 10.00
CA ARG A 155 -6.38 -29.24 9.77
C ARG A 155 -7.30 -28.06 9.47
N SER A 156 -6.92 -26.88 9.94
CA SER A 156 -7.64 -25.63 9.66
C SER A 156 -7.64 -25.35 8.14
N PRO A 157 -8.82 -25.22 7.49
CA PRO A 157 -8.91 -25.07 6.04
C PRO A 157 -8.82 -23.59 5.60
N TYR A 158 -8.75 -22.64 6.53
CA TYR A 158 -8.88 -21.22 6.21
C TYR A 158 -7.70 -20.73 5.37
N ARG A 159 -8.02 -20.10 4.23
CA ARG A 159 -7.04 -19.48 3.32
C ARG A 159 -7.12 -17.96 3.33
N LEU A 160 -8.20 -17.38 3.84
CA LEU A 160 -8.47 -15.95 3.77
C LEU A 160 -8.94 -15.41 5.13
N MET A 161 -8.28 -14.35 5.59
CA MET A 161 -8.65 -13.58 6.79
C MET A 161 -8.74 -12.10 6.49
N ARG A 162 -9.66 -11.40 7.17
CA ARG A 162 -9.86 -9.95 6.99
C ARG A 162 -9.00 -9.11 7.93
N ASP A 163 -8.88 -9.58 9.16
CA ASP A 163 -8.08 -8.97 10.20
C ASP A 163 -7.28 -10.07 10.91
N ALA A 164 -6.01 -9.79 11.17
CA ALA A 164 -5.16 -10.67 11.94
C ALA A 164 -4.01 -9.91 12.59
N THR A 165 -3.84 -10.16 13.89
CA THR A 165 -2.57 -9.87 14.53
C THR A 165 -1.48 -10.80 13.97
N VAL A 166 -0.24 -10.33 13.96
CA VAL A 166 0.90 -11.16 13.53
C VAL A 166 1.02 -12.45 14.35
N GLU A 167 0.70 -12.42 15.63
CA GLU A 167 0.75 -13.61 16.49
C GLU A 167 -0.37 -14.60 16.14
N GLY A 168 -1.57 -14.10 15.82
CA GLY A 168 -2.68 -14.90 15.31
C GLY A 168 -2.35 -15.56 13.98
N LEU A 169 -1.81 -14.79 13.03
CA LEU A 169 -1.36 -15.29 11.73
C LEU A 169 -0.28 -16.37 11.88
N ARG A 170 0.71 -16.17 12.76
CA ARG A 170 1.73 -17.19 13.04
C ARG A 170 1.12 -18.47 13.59
N ARG A 171 0.11 -18.38 14.47
CA ARG A 171 -0.57 -19.56 15.02
C ARG A 171 -1.33 -20.33 13.95
N GLU A 172 -2.11 -19.63 13.12
CA GLU A 172 -2.84 -20.24 11.99
C GLU A 172 -1.89 -20.86 10.98
N LEU A 173 -0.82 -20.15 10.61
CA LEU A 173 0.20 -20.68 9.72
C LEU A 173 1.00 -21.82 10.34
N SER A 174 1.05 -22.01 11.66
CA SER A 174 1.73 -23.18 12.24
C SER A 174 0.89 -24.45 12.14
N ALA A 175 -0.45 -24.34 12.20
CA ALA A 175 -1.36 -25.50 12.29
C ALA A 175 -2.26 -25.70 11.06
N GLY A 176 -2.39 -24.71 10.18
CA GLY A 176 -3.32 -24.71 9.05
C GLY A 176 -2.64 -24.94 7.70
N ALA A 177 -3.26 -24.42 6.64
CA ALA A 177 -2.73 -24.47 5.28
C ALA A 177 -1.41 -23.69 5.14
N CYS A 178 -0.55 -24.14 4.22
CA CYS A 178 0.73 -23.47 3.92
C CYS A 178 0.53 -22.10 3.27
N SER A 179 -0.62 -21.83 2.65
CA SER A 179 -0.91 -20.59 1.93
C SER A 179 -2.14 -19.90 2.48
N GLN A 180 -1.94 -18.67 2.99
CA GLN A 180 -3.01 -17.84 3.54
C GLN A 180 -2.93 -16.41 2.98
N GLY A 181 -4.00 -15.65 3.14
CA GLY A 181 -4.12 -14.27 2.67
C GLY A 181 -4.75 -13.37 3.72
N VAL A 182 -4.18 -12.17 3.91
CA VAL A 182 -4.80 -11.11 4.73
C VAL A 182 -5.30 -10.00 3.81
N PHE A 183 -6.61 -9.94 3.63
CA PHE A 183 -7.27 -9.03 2.69
C PHE A 183 -8.24 -8.14 3.44
N SER A 184 -7.96 -6.84 3.49
CA SER A 184 -8.77 -5.87 4.23
C SER A 184 -9.15 -4.72 3.33
N ASP A 185 -10.45 -4.41 3.27
CA ASP A 185 -10.97 -3.19 2.65
C ASP A 185 -10.86 -1.94 3.53
N GLU A 186 -10.47 -2.12 4.80
CA GLU A 186 -10.27 -1.08 5.81
C GLU A 186 -9.00 -1.36 6.62
N ALA A 187 -7.85 -1.36 5.94
CA ALA A 187 -6.58 -1.71 6.58
C ALA A 187 -6.09 -0.69 7.64
N ALA A 188 -6.80 0.44 7.81
CA ALA A 188 -6.52 1.40 8.88
C ALA A 188 -6.53 0.73 10.27
N ALA A 189 -7.44 -0.22 10.52
CA ALA A 189 -7.46 -0.94 11.79
C ALA A 189 -6.20 -1.82 12.00
N ILE A 190 -5.65 -2.38 10.93
CA ILE A 190 -4.41 -3.19 10.98
C ILE A 190 -3.19 -2.29 11.20
N LEU A 191 -3.16 -1.13 10.54
CA LEU A 191 -2.07 -0.16 10.66
C LEU A 191 -2.11 0.69 11.94
N SER A 192 -3.28 0.83 12.56
CA SER A 192 -3.46 1.54 13.83
C SER A 192 -3.63 0.59 15.02
N GLY A 193 -3.63 -0.73 14.80
CA GLY A 193 -3.80 -1.74 15.84
C GLY A 193 -2.53 -2.01 16.65
N CYS A 194 -2.63 -2.83 17.70
CA CYS A 194 -1.52 -3.14 18.61
C CYS A 194 -0.25 -3.65 17.91
N GLY A 195 -0.36 -4.26 16.73
CA GLY A 195 0.80 -4.72 15.95
C GLY A 195 1.66 -3.60 15.36
N MET A 196 1.07 -2.43 15.12
CA MET A 196 1.73 -1.27 14.49
C MET A 196 1.90 -0.08 15.44
N ALA A 197 1.57 -0.27 16.73
CA ALA A 197 1.99 0.64 17.79
C ALA A 197 3.53 0.81 17.80
N PRO A 198 4.08 1.97 18.24
CA PRO A 198 5.51 2.26 18.18
C PRO A 198 6.42 1.17 18.76
N GLU A 199 5.95 0.46 19.79
CA GLU A 199 6.67 -0.60 20.52
C GLU A 199 6.68 -1.95 19.76
N HIS A 200 5.77 -2.14 18.81
CA HIS A 200 5.52 -3.44 18.16
C HIS A 200 5.69 -3.41 16.64
N ARG A 201 5.62 -2.23 16.01
CA ARG A 201 5.70 -2.06 14.54
C ARG A 201 6.93 -2.71 13.91
N ALA A 202 8.10 -2.60 14.54
CA ALA A 202 9.34 -3.20 14.01
C ALA A 202 9.28 -4.73 13.98
N LYS A 203 8.72 -5.36 15.03
CA LYS A 203 8.55 -6.82 15.12
C LYS A 203 7.53 -7.32 14.08
N THR A 204 6.43 -6.60 13.93
CA THR A 204 5.37 -6.89 12.96
C THR A 204 5.91 -6.79 11.53
N ALA A 205 6.56 -5.68 11.20
CA ALA A 205 7.23 -5.44 9.91
C ALA A 205 8.26 -6.53 9.58
N GLY A 206 9.11 -6.91 10.55
CA GLY A 206 10.09 -7.98 10.38
C GLY A 206 9.44 -9.34 10.12
N THR A 207 8.29 -9.62 10.74
CA THR A 207 7.57 -10.88 10.52
C THR A 207 6.98 -10.97 9.12
N PHE A 208 6.23 -9.96 8.70
CA PHE A 208 5.67 -9.94 7.35
C PHE A 208 6.77 -9.97 6.29
N SER A 209 7.88 -9.25 6.52
CA SER A 209 9.04 -9.29 5.62
C SER A 209 9.63 -10.69 5.49
N GLY A 210 9.79 -11.43 6.61
CA GLY A 210 10.29 -12.81 6.58
C GLY A 210 9.35 -13.78 5.87
N LEU A 211 8.03 -13.63 6.08
CA LEU A 211 7.00 -14.41 5.40
C LEU A 211 6.98 -14.15 3.88
N TRP A 212 7.21 -12.91 3.46
CA TRP A 212 7.33 -12.56 2.05
C TRP A 212 8.63 -13.07 1.42
N ASP A 213 9.75 -12.98 2.14
CA ASP A 213 11.07 -13.38 1.62
C ASP A 213 11.19 -14.89 1.43
N SER A 214 11.02 -15.65 2.51
CA SER A 214 11.33 -17.08 2.57
C SER A 214 10.13 -17.94 2.95
N GLY A 215 9.19 -17.40 3.71
CA GLY A 215 8.09 -18.19 4.26
C GLY A 215 8.49 -19.09 5.44
N HIS A 216 9.66 -18.87 6.02
CA HIS A 216 10.11 -19.63 7.19
C HIS A 216 9.52 -19.04 8.48
N LEU A 217 8.82 -19.89 9.23
CA LEU A 217 8.33 -19.60 10.56
C LEU A 217 9.15 -20.38 11.58
N SER A 218 9.98 -19.65 12.34
CA SER A 218 10.71 -20.18 13.49
C SER A 218 10.30 -19.40 14.74
N VAL A 219 9.50 -20.02 15.60
CA VAL A 219 9.01 -19.41 16.84
C VAL A 219 9.35 -20.31 18.02
N SER A 220 10.12 -19.78 18.97
CA SER A 220 10.35 -20.41 20.27
C SER A 220 9.52 -19.68 21.32
N ARG A 221 8.64 -20.40 22.03
CA ARG A 221 7.85 -19.85 23.14
C ARG A 221 8.22 -20.57 24.43
N ALA A 222 8.35 -19.82 25.52
CA ALA A 222 8.68 -20.35 26.85
C ALA A 222 7.70 -21.44 27.32
N MET A 223 6.44 -21.38 26.90
CA MET A 223 5.35 -22.27 27.32
C MET A 223 4.77 -23.14 26.18
N GLY A 224 5.56 -23.46 25.13
CA GLY A 224 5.01 -24.23 23.99
C GLY A 224 6.04 -24.89 23.07
N GLY A 225 7.31 -24.94 23.46
CA GLY A 225 8.38 -25.50 22.64
C GLY A 225 8.78 -24.63 21.44
N ARG A 226 9.53 -25.23 20.50
CA ARG A 226 9.96 -24.61 19.25
C ARG A 226 9.05 -25.10 18.12
N ALA A 227 8.38 -24.18 17.44
CA ALA A 227 7.65 -24.44 16.22
C ALA A 227 8.51 -24.03 15.01
N GLU A 228 8.71 -24.98 14.09
CA GLU A 228 9.45 -24.80 12.85
C GLU A 228 8.53 -25.14 11.68
N ARG A 229 8.31 -24.19 10.76
CA ARG A 229 7.55 -24.46 9.54
C ARG A 229 8.20 -23.78 8.34
N TYR A 230 8.32 -24.53 7.26
CA TYR A 230 8.86 -24.08 5.97
C TYR A 230 7.74 -23.93 4.94
N GLY A 231 8.00 -23.18 3.88
CA GLY A 231 7.03 -22.95 2.81
C GLY A 231 5.70 -22.34 3.26
N ALA A 232 5.67 -21.56 4.34
CA ALA A 232 4.49 -20.76 4.67
C ALA A 232 4.41 -19.56 3.71
N ARG A 233 3.22 -19.25 3.21
CA ARG A 233 2.99 -18.27 2.15
C ARG A 233 1.88 -17.34 2.58
N VAL A 234 2.15 -16.04 2.48
CA VAL A 234 1.17 -15.00 2.82
C VAL A 234 1.04 -14.03 1.66
N ALA A 235 -0.18 -13.87 1.17
CA ALA A 235 -0.54 -12.77 0.28
C ALA A 235 -1.20 -11.67 1.11
N LEU A 236 -0.88 -10.41 0.84
CA LEU A 236 -1.53 -9.28 1.50
C LEU A 236 -2.21 -8.40 0.45
N HIS A 237 -3.42 -7.98 0.75
CA HIS A 237 -4.01 -6.84 0.06
C HIS A 237 -4.69 -5.92 1.05
N TRP A 238 -4.16 -4.72 1.16
CA TRP A 238 -4.68 -3.69 2.05
C TRP A 238 -5.24 -2.56 1.22
N LEU A 239 -6.55 -2.36 1.31
CA LEU A 239 -7.18 -1.15 0.82
C LEU A 239 -7.32 -0.18 2.00
N ILE A 240 -6.87 1.06 1.80
CA ILE A 240 -6.84 2.05 2.88
C ILE A 240 -7.13 3.45 2.33
N GLN A 241 -7.67 4.31 3.18
CA GLN A 241 -7.81 5.73 2.87
C GLN A 241 -6.45 6.42 2.94
N PRO A 242 -6.11 7.31 1.98
CA PRO A 242 -4.83 8.02 1.99
C PRO A 242 -4.54 8.70 3.34
N GLN A 243 -5.54 9.39 3.90
CA GLN A 243 -5.40 10.09 5.18
C GLN A 243 -5.03 9.13 6.33
N ALA A 244 -5.67 7.96 6.39
CA ALA A 244 -5.41 6.96 7.42
C ALA A 244 -4.04 6.26 7.26
N ALA A 245 -3.47 6.28 6.06
CA ALA A 245 -2.16 5.67 5.78
C ALA A 245 -0.99 6.66 5.90
N SER A 246 -1.27 7.98 5.83
CA SER A 246 -0.26 9.04 5.68
C SER A 246 0.88 8.96 6.69
N GLU A 247 0.57 8.82 7.99
CA GLU A 247 1.57 8.72 9.05
C GLU A 247 2.46 7.48 8.89
N THR A 248 1.87 6.32 8.62
CA THR A 248 2.59 5.04 8.55
C THR A 248 3.41 4.90 7.26
N LEU A 249 2.92 5.47 6.15
CA LEU A 249 3.65 5.53 4.89
C LEU A 249 4.83 6.51 4.95
N GLY A 250 4.67 7.60 5.70
CA GLY A 250 5.73 8.57 5.98
C GLY A 250 6.79 8.08 6.99
N ASP A 251 6.58 6.94 7.65
CA ASP A 251 7.51 6.41 8.65
C ASP A 251 8.80 5.86 8.00
N PRO A 252 9.96 6.54 8.16
CA PRO A 252 11.21 6.10 7.55
C PRO A 252 11.71 4.77 8.12
N LEU A 253 11.32 4.40 9.36
CA LEU A 253 11.74 3.15 9.98
C LEU A 253 11.23 1.94 9.21
N LEU A 254 9.95 1.93 8.83
CA LEU A 254 9.33 0.82 8.11
C LEU A 254 9.93 0.62 6.72
N SER A 255 10.25 1.73 6.05
CA SER A 255 10.98 1.70 4.76
C SER A 255 12.41 1.18 4.92
N GLN A 256 13.13 1.59 5.97
CA GLN A 256 14.50 1.14 6.27
C GLN A 256 14.56 -0.34 6.65
N LEU A 257 13.56 -0.85 7.36
CA LEU A 257 13.40 -2.29 7.65
C LEU A 257 13.01 -3.10 6.40
N GLY A 258 12.73 -2.43 5.28
CA GLY A 258 12.35 -3.05 4.02
C GLY A 258 10.89 -3.49 3.96
N PHE A 259 10.04 -3.11 4.91
CA PHE A 259 8.64 -3.51 4.93
C PHE A 259 7.87 -2.92 3.74
N TRP A 260 7.83 -1.60 3.61
CA TRP A 260 7.14 -0.93 2.49
C TRP A 260 7.68 -1.28 1.10
N PRO A 261 9.00 -1.43 0.89
CA PRO A 261 9.56 -1.93 -0.38
C PRO A 261 9.02 -3.28 -0.87
N ARG A 262 8.40 -4.08 0.00
CA ARG A 262 7.76 -5.35 -0.37
C ARG A 262 6.32 -5.18 -0.87
N PHE A 263 5.74 -3.98 -0.76
CA PHE A 263 4.40 -3.68 -1.23
C PHE A 263 4.41 -3.08 -2.64
N LEU A 264 3.59 -3.66 -3.52
CA LEU A 264 3.16 -3.02 -4.75
C LEU A 264 2.01 -2.08 -4.40
N ILE A 265 2.24 -0.78 -4.60
CA ILE A 265 1.26 0.26 -4.27
C ILE A 265 0.51 0.72 -5.51
N ALA A 266 -0.77 1.00 -5.35
CA ALA A 266 -1.56 1.77 -6.30
C ALA A 266 -2.31 2.88 -5.60
N TRP A 267 -2.32 4.05 -6.23
CA TRP A 267 -3.15 5.16 -5.83
C TRP A 267 -3.80 5.73 -7.10
N PRO A 268 -5.02 5.30 -7.45
CA PRO A 268 -5.74 5.75 -8.65
C PRO A 268 -6.36 7.14 -8.46
N ALA A 269 -6.46 7.90 -9.54
CA ALA A 269 -7.08 9.24 -9.53
C ALA A 269 -8.48 9.20 -8.88
N PRO A 270 -8.94 10.34 -8.34
CA PRO A 270 -10.29 10.44 -7.78
C PRO A 270 -11.37 9.90 -8.74
N GLN A 271 -12.43 9.37 -8.17
CA GLN A 271 -13.56 8.84 -8.93
C GLN A 271 -14.48 9.94 -9.43
N GLU A 272 -14.92 9.81 -10.69
CA GLU A 272 -16.02 10.60 -11.22
C GLU A 272 -17.37 10.13 -10.62
N PRO A 273 -18.39 11.01 -10.55
CA PRO A 273 -19.72 10.62 -10.12
C PRO A 273 -20.27 9.44 -10.93
N ARG A 274 -20.64 8.37 -10.23
CA ARG A 274 -21.18 7.14 -10.84
C ARG A 274 -22.63 7.32 -11.25
N GLN A 275 -23.01 6.63 -12.33
CA GLN A 275 -24.39 6.50 -12.76
C GLN A 275 -24.92 5.13 -12.36
N TYR A 276 -26.20 5.00 -12.03
CA TYR A 276 -26.77 3.68 -11.77
C TYR A 276 -26.68 2.81 -13.04
N GLN A 277 -26.07 1.63 -12.90
CA GLN A 277 -26.00 0.63 -13.96
C GLN A 277 -26.33 -0.74 -13.35
N PRO A 278 -27.36 -1.46 -13.83
CA PRO A 278 -27.61 -2.81 -13.38
C PRO A 278 -26.48 -3.72 -13.86
N TRP A 279 -25.70 -4.25 -12.93
CA TRP A 279 -24.58 -5.12 -13.23
C TRP A 279 -24.59 -6.37 -12.38
N GLU A 280 -24.50 -7.51 -13.06
CA GLU A 280 -24.27 -8.80 -12.45
C GLU A 280 -22.92 -9.33 -12.96
N PRO A 281 -21.90 -9.44 -12.10
CA PRO A 281 -20.56 -9.86 -12.53
C PRO A 281 -20.58 -11.20 -13.27
N GLY A 282 -21.44 -12.14 -12.85
CA GLY A 282 -21.60 -13.45 -13.51
C GLY A 282 -22.12 -13.39 -14.95
N LYS A 283 -22.66 -12.27 -15.44
CA LYS A 283 -23.06 -12.10 -16.85
C LYS A 283 -21.89 -11.73 -17.76
N SER A 284 -20.78 -11.20 -17.23
CA SER A 284 -19.57 -10.91 -18.02
C SER A 284 -18.81 -12.21 -18.36
N PRO A 285 -18.49 -12.47 -19.64
CA PRO A 285 -17.67 -13.62 -20.03
C PRO A 285 -16.26 -13.58 -19.42
N ASP A 286 -15.66 -12.40 -19.32
CA ASP A 286 -14.32 -12.23 -18.76
C ASP A 286 -14.29 -12.52 -17.26
N VAL A 287 -15.27 -12.02 -16.50
CA VAL A 287 -15.40 -12.32 -15.07
C VAL A 287 -15.68 -13.80 -14.85
N ARG A 288 -16.53 -14.43 -15.67
CA ARG A 288 -16.74 -15.89 -15.60
C ARG A 288 -15.48 -16.69 -15.92
N GLY A 289 -14.68 -16.26 -16.88
CA GLY A 289 -13.40 -16.89 -17.21
C GLY A 289 -12.43 -16.84 -16.03
N TYR A 290 -12.28 -15.66 -15.44
CA TYR A 290 -11.50 -15.47 -14.20
C TYR A 290 -12.02 -16.36 -13.06
N TRP A 291 -13.32 -16.36 -12.78
CA TRP A 291 -13.90 -17.17 -11.71
C TRP A 291 -13.74 -18.66 -11.91
N ARG A 292 -13.87 -19.16 -13.15
CA ARG A 292 -13.60 -20.57 -13.46
C ARG A 292 -12.16 -20.92 -13.12
N ARG A 293 -11.21 -20.06 -13.48
CA ARG A 293 -9.80 -20.28 -13.16
C ARG A 293 -9.55 -20.26 -11.64
N CYS A 294 -10.22 -19.39 -10.89
CA CYS A 294 -10.16 -19.42 -9.44
C CYS A 294 -10.65 -20.76 -8.86
N ASP A 295 -11.76 -21.29 -9.37
CA ASP A 295 -12.31 -22.59 -8.92
C ASP A 295 -11.35 -23.74 -9.22
N GLU A 296 -10.72 -23.76 -10.40
CA GLU A 296 -9.69 -24.74 -10.77
C GLU A 296 -8.50 -24.72 -9.79
N LEU A 297 -7.98 -23.53 -9.48
CA LEU A 297 -6.85 -23.37 -8.55
C LEU A 297 -7.23 -23.69 -7.09
N LEU A 298 -8.48 -23.44 -6.68
CA LEU A 298 -8.98 -23.80 -5.35
C LEU A 298 -9.19 -25.31 -5.19
N ALA A 299 -9.42 -26.03 -6.29
CA ALA A 299 -9.53 -27.48 -6.29
C ALA A 299 -8.16 -28.18 -6.21
N CYS A 300 -7.06 -27.49 -6.54
CA CYS A 300 -5.72 -28.03 -6.39
C CYS A 300 -5.35 -28.18 -4.90
N PRO A 301 -4.93 -29.38 -4.44
CA PRO A 301 -4.49 -29.56 -3.07
C PRO A 301 -3.20 -28.76 -2.82
N LEU A 302 -3.14 -28.08 -1.68
CA LEU A 302 -1.94 -27.39 -1.25
C LEU A 302 -0.95 -28.40 -0.65
N PRO A 303 0.36 -28.27 -0.94
CA PRO A 303 1.38 -29.06 -0.25
C PRO A 303 1.50 -28.61 1.22
N ASP A 304 2.10 -29.46 2.05
CA ASP A 304 2.43 -29.08 3.44
C ASP A 304 3.50 -28.00 3.50
N ASP A 305 4.47 -28.10 2.58
CA ASP A 305 5.60 -27.20 2.39
C ASP A 305 5.62 -26.67 0.95
N ALA A 306 5.27 -25.39 0.77
CA ALA A 306 5.27 -24.74 -0.54
C ALA A 306 6.68 -24.45 -1.09
N ASP A 307 7.74 -24.66 -0.31
CA ASP A 307 9.10 -24.63 -0.85
C ASP A 307 9.39 -25.83 -1.76
N LEU A 308 8.59 -26.90 -1.67
CA LEU A 308 8.69 -28.07 -2.56
C LEU A 308 7.78 -27.97 -3.79
N ALA A 309 6.98 -26.89 -3.88
CA ALA A 309 6.11 -26.66 -5.02
C ALA A 309 6.93 -26.38 -6.31
N PRO A 310 6.42 -26.77 -7.50
CA PRO A 310 7.10 -26.55 -8.77
C PRO A 310 7.56 -25.10 -8.99
N VAL A 311 8.68 -24.93 -9.68
CA VAL A 311 9.24 -23.63 -10.04
C VAL A 311 8.86 -23.33 -11.49
N ILE A 312 8.29 -22.16 -11.73
CA ILE A 312 8.06 -21.64 -13.08
C ILE A 312 9.36 -20.97 -13.53
N ASP A 313 9.98 -21.53 -14.55
CA ASP A 313 11.25 -21.05 -15.11
C ASP A 313 11.05 -19.77 -15.94
N LEU A 314 12.13 -19.01 -16.13
CA LEU A 314 12.17 -17.89 -17.06
C LEU A 314 12.66 -18.38 -18.43
N GLU A 315 11.95 -18.02 -19.50
CA GLU A 315 12.52 -18.11 -20.84
C GLU A 315 13.68 -17.11 -21.01
N ASP A 316 14.56 -17.35 -21.98
CA ASP A 316 15.75 -16.51 -22.20
C ASP A 316 15.40 -15.03 -22.42
N GLY A 317 14.33 -14.75 -23.19
CA GLY A 317 13.85 -13.38 -23.41
C GLY A 317 13.33 -12.72 -22.13
N ALA A 318 12.67 -13.47 -21.25
CA ALA A 318 12.20 -12.97 -19.96
C ALA A 318 13.37 -12.71 -19.00
N ARG A 319 14.34 -13.63 -18.94
CA ARG A 319 15.56 -13.52 -18.11
C ARG A 319 16.39 -12.31 -18.52
N ASP A 320 16.56 -12.08 -19.81
CA ASP A 320 17.28 -10.94 -20.37
C ASP A 320 16.57 -9.60 -20.08
N LEU A 321 15.25 -9.54 -20.21
CA LEU A 321 14.46 -8.36 -19.80
C LEU A 321 14.60 -8.07 -18.31
N LEU A 322 14.49 -9.10 -17.47
CA LEU A 322 14.61 -8.96 -16.02
C LEU A 322 16.02 -8.51 -15.60
N GLY A 323 17.07 -9.05 -16.24
CA GLY A 323 18.46 -8.66 -16.04
C GLY A 323 18.69 -7.17 -16.36
N ARG A 324 18.24 -6.71 -17.52
CA ARG A 324 18.31 -5.28 -17.88
C ARG A 324 17.54 -4.39 -16.91
N ALA A 325 16.35 -4.81 -16.49
CA ALA A 325 15.56 -4.07 -15.52
C ALA A 325 16.30 -3.96 -14.18
N PHE A 326 16.89 -5.05 -13.70
CA PHE A 326 17.72 -5.05 -12.49
C PHE A 326 18.86 -4.03 -12.57
N GLU A 327 19.64 -4.03 -13.65
CA GLU A 327 20.73 -3.08 -13.85
C GLU A 327 20.24 -1.62 -13.91
N TRP A 328 19.11 -1.39 -14.57
CA TRP A 328 18.50 -0.06 -14.65
C TRP A 328 18.08 0.45 -13.27
N TYR A 329 17.33 -0.36 -12.50
CA TYR A 329 16.90 0.01 -11.15
C TYR A 329 18.10 0.20 -10.21
N GLU A 330 19.12 -0.66 -10.27
CA GLU A 330 20.37 -0.50 -9.50
C GLU A 330 21.03 0.86 -9.78
N ARG A 331 21.13 1.25 -11.05
CA ARG A 331 21.69 2.55 -11.45
C ARG A 331 20.83 3.70 -10.96
N GLN A 332 19.52 3.65 -11.20
CA GLN A 332 18.60 4.74 -10.85
C GLN A 332 18.47 4.93 -9.33
N SER A 333 18.42 3.85 -8.56
CA SER A 333 18.30 3.91 -7.09
C SER A 333 19.57 4.37 -6.39
N ARG A 334 20.75 4.22 -7.01
CA ARG A 334 22.02 4.65 -6.41
C ARG A 334 22.53 5.98 -6.95
N ARG A 335 22.27 6.29 -8.22
CA ARG A 335 22.88 7.42 -8.92
C ARG A 335 21.89 8.29 -9.69
N GLY A 336 20.64 7.86 -9.85
CA GLY A 336 19.63 8.57 -10.62
C GLY A 336 18.47 9.06 -9.76
N ASP A 337 17.28 9.03 -10.35
CA ASP A 337 16.10 9.70 -9.81
C ASP A 337 15.36 8.88 -8.75
N LEU A 338 15.66 7.60 -8.64
CA LEU A 338 15.06 6.71 -7.63
C LEU A 338 15.84 6.73 -6.30
N ARG A 339 16.82 7.63 -6.11
CA ARG A 339 17.56 7.77 -4.86
C ARG A 339 16.68 8.04 -3.62
N PRO A 340 15.66 8.92 -3.67
CA PRO A 340 14.77 9.15 -2.53
C PRO A 340 13.99 7.90 -2.10
N ILE A 341 13.66 7.05 -3.08
CA ILE A 341 12.95 5.78 -2.87
C ILE A 341 13.85 4.56 -3.15
N LYS A 342 15.14 4.68 -2.84
CA LYS A 342 16.16 3.64 -3.14
C LYS A 342 15.72 2.23 -2.73
N PRO A 343 15.20 1.98 -1.52
CA PRO A 343 14.79 0.63 -1.11
C PRO A 343 13.73 -0.01 -2.03
N PHE A 344 12.83 0.79 -2.61
CA PHE A 344 11.78 0.32 -3.52
C PHE A 344 12.35 -0.07 -4.89
N GLY A 345 13.18 0.79 -5.47
CA GLY A 345 13.80 0.48 -6.77
C GLY A 345 14.73 -0.74 -6.69
N LEU A 346 15.50 -0.90 -5.62
CA LEU A 346 16.37 -2.07 -5.42
C LEU A 346 15.61 -3.41 -5.28
N ARG A 347 14.30 -3.37 -5.03
CA ARG A 347 13.43 -4.57 -4.98
C ARG A 347 12.61 -4.78 -6.25
N ALA A 348 12.59 -3.82 -7.16
CA ALA A 348 11.69 -3.83 -8.32
C ALA A 348 11.88 -5.06 -9.22
N ALA A 349 13.12 -5.51 -9.47
CA ALA A 349 13.36 -6.72 -10.26
C ALA A 349 12.80 -7.98 -9.58
N GLU A 350 12.99 -8.14 -8.27
CA GLU A 350 12.42 -9.28 -7.54
C GLU A 350 10.89 -9.24 -7.56
N GLN A 351 10.29 -8.06 -7.38
CA GLN A 351 8.85 -7.87 -7.50
C GLN A 351 8.34 -8.24 -8.90
N ALA A 352 9.07 -7.85 -9.95
CA ALA A 352 8.69 -8.16 -11.33
C ALA A 352 8.71 -9.66 -11.60
N ALA A 353 9.72 -10.38 -11.11
CA ALA A 353 9.76 -11.84 -11.20
C ALA A 353 8.55 -12.48 -10.51
N ARG A 354 8.19 -12.03 -9.30
CA ARG A 354 7.03 -12.54 -8.57
C ARG A 354 5.71 -12.24 -9.28
N VAL A 355 5.51 -11.02 -9.78
CA VAL A 355 4.31 -10.64 -10.53
C VAL A 355 4.21 -11.48 -11.81
N ALA A 356 5.31 -11.63 -12.56
CA ALA A 356 5.34 -12.43 -13.77
C ALA A 356 5.00 -13.90 -13.49
N GLY A 357 5.56 -14.46 -12.41
CA GLY A 357 5.24 -15.80 -11.95
C GLY A 357 3.78 -15.97 -11.53
N VAL A 358 3.17 -14.97 -10.87
CA VAL A 358 1.73 -14.98 -10.54
C VAL A 358 0.88 -15.01 -11.80
N LEU A 359 1.19 -14.15 -12.78
CA LEU A 359 0.44 -14.09 -14.03
C LEU A 359 0.59 -15.40 -14.83
N ALA A 360 1.81 -15.92 -14.97
CA ALA A 360 2.09 -17.18 -15.64
C ALA A 360 1.39 -18.37 -14.96
N ALA A 361 1.48 -18.48 -13.63
CA ALA A 361 0.80 -19.53 -12.86
C ALA A 361 -0.72 -19.46 -12.99
N PHE A 362 -1.27 -18.24 -12.91
CA PHE A 362 -2.70 -18.02 -13.03
C PHE A 362 -3.20 -18.35 -14.42
N GLU A 363 -2.45 -18.06 -15.48
CA GLU A 363 -2.80 -18.45 -16.86
C GLU A 363 -2.58 -19.96 -17.12
N GLY A 364 -1.66 -20.60 -16.39
CA GLY A 364 -1.25 -21.98 -16.62
C GLY A 364 -0.13 -22.11 -17.65
N LEU A 365 0.71 -21.07 -17.80
CA LEU A 365 1.88 -21.11 -18.66
C LEU A 365 2.98 -22.00 -18.05
N PRO A 366 3.72 -22.77 -18.87
CA PRO A 366 4.80 -23.64 -18.38
C PRO A 366 6.05 -22.85 -17.93
N ALA A 367 6.23 -21.64 -18.43
CA ALA A 367 7.36 -20.75 -18.15
C ALA A 367 6.91 -19.29 -18.28
N VAL A 368 7.69 -18.37 -17.72
CA VAL A 368 7.50 -16.93 -17.93
C VAL A 368 8.14 -16.52 -19.25
N ASP A 369 7.31 -16.10 -20.20
CA ASP A 369 7.75 -15.56 -21.49
C ASP A 369 8.10 -14.06 -21.42
N ALA A 370 8.66 -13.54 -22.51
CA ALA A 370 9.08 -12.14 -22.59
C ALA A 370 7.91 -11.15 -22.48
N ASN A 371 6.71 -11.53 -22.93
CA ASN A 371 5.52 -10.67 -22.89
C ASN A 371 4.99 -10.54 -21.46
N THR A 372 4.91 -11.65 -20.73
CA THR A 372 4.53 -11.72 -19.33
C THR A 372 5.49 -10.94 -18.46
N MET A 373 6.80 -11.10 -18.68
CA MET A 373 7.82 -10.32 -17.97
C MET A 373 7.70 -8.81 -18.25
N ARG A 374 7.45 -8.41 -19.51
CA ARG A 374 7.23 -7.00 -19.86
C ARG A 374 5.99 -6.44 -19.18
N GLY A 375 4.91 -7.21 -19.10
CA GLY A 375 3.70 -6.84 -18.36
C GLY A 375 4.00 -6.64 -16.87
N ALA A 376 4.66 -7.61 -16.24
CA ALA A 376 5.06 -7.52 -14.85
C ALA A 376 5.94 -6.29 -14.55
N LEU A 377 6.92 -5.99 -15.41
CA LEU A 377 7.76 -4.80 -15.28
C LEU A 377 6.95 -3.50 -15.35
N ARG A 378 5.95 -3.39 -16.23
CA ARG A 378 5.07 -2.21 -16.31
C ARG A 378 4.22 -2.02 -15.04
N LEU A 379 3.73 -3.12 -14.45
CA LEU A 379 2.97 -3.07 -13.18
C LEU A 379 3.87 -2.61 -12.02
N VAL A 380 5.11 -3.10 -11.98
CA VAL A 380 6.09 -2.67 -10.97
C VAL A 380 6.52 -1.23 -11.19
N GLU A 381 6.73 -0.80 -12.43
CA GLU A 381 7.06 0.59 -12.77
C GLU A 381 5.97 1.56 -12.31
N TYR A 382 4.70 1.22 -12.55
CA TYR A 382 3.56 1.98 -12.02
C TYR A 382 3.63 2.11 -10.50
N SER A 383 3.90 1.00 -9.80
CA SER A 383 4.02 1.00 -8.33
C SER A 383 5.21 1.82 -7.84
N VAL A 384 6.39 1.69 -8.45
CA VAL A 384 7.60 2.45 -8.06
C VAL A 384 7.37 3.95 -8.27
N SER A 385 6.73 4.32 -9.39
CA SER A 385 6.37 5.70 -9.68
C SER A 385 5.37 6.24 -8.66
N THR A 386 4.37 5.43 -8.28
CA THR A 386 3.39 5.79 -7.25
C THR A 386 4.05 5.97 -5.87
N TRP A 387 4.99 5.10 -5.50
CA TRP A 387 5.78 5.26 -4.26
C TRP A 387 6.59 6.56 -4.27
N ARG A 388 7.19 6.92 -5.41
CA ARG A 388 7.88 8.19 -5.58
C ARG A 388 6.92 9.35 -5.35
N THR A 389 5.76 9.35 -5.99
CA THR A 389 4.72 10.37 -5.79
C THR A 389 4.33 10.51 -4.32
N ILE A 390 4.09 9.41 -3.61
CA ILE A 390 3.72 9.45 -2.18
C ILE A 390 4.82 10.04 -1.31
N VAL A 391 6.08 9.68 -1.57
CA VAL A 391 7.22 10.22 -0.81
C VAL A 391 7.43 11.70 -1.11
N ASP A 392 7.29 12.10 -2.37
CA ASP A 392 7.44 13.50 -2.80
C ASP A 392 6.27 14.37 -2.27
N GLU A 393 5.02 13.89 -2.36
CA GLU A 393 3.83 14.56 -1.80
C GLU A 393 3.88 14.63 -0.28
N GLY A 394 4.24 13.54 0.42
CA GLY A 394 4.38 13.55 1.87
C GLY A 394 5.45 14.52 2.38
N ALA A 395 6.54 14.69 1.62
CA ALA A 395 7.55 15.72 1.91
C ALA A 395 7.03 17.14 1.65
N ALA A 396 6.22 17.33 0.60
CA ALA A 396 5.59 18.61 0.29
C ALA A 396 4.56 19.02 1.34
N ASP A 397 3.67 18.11 1.76
CA ASP A 397 2.65 18.34 2.80
C ASP A 397 3.28 18.72 4.13
N GLN A 398 4.37 18.06 4.52
CA GLN A 398 5.09 18.39 5.74
C GLN A 398 5.71 19.79 5.65
N ALA A 399 6.30 20.16 4.51
CA ALA A 399 6.84 21.49 4.29
C ALA A 399 5.74 22.57 4.33
N ALA A 400 4.59 22.32 3.69
CA ALA A 400 3.42 23.18 3.72
C ALA A 400 2.85 23.35 5.13
N ALA A 401 2.69 22.27 5.89
CA ALA A 401 2.22 22.32 7.28
C ALA A 401 3.21 23.04 8.21
N HIS A 402 4.52 22.93 7.95
CA HIS A 402 5.55 23.69 8.67
C HIS A 402 5.50 25.18 8.33
N ALA A 403 5.35 25.52 7.05
CA ALA A 403 5.18 26.89 6.56
C ALA A 403 3.92 27.53 7.15
N LEU A 404 2.78 26.85 7.12
CA LEU A 404 1.54 27.35 7.70
C LEU A 404 1.66 27.59 9.21
N ARG A 405 2.26 26.65 9.96
CA ARG A 405 2.50 26.86 11.41
C ARG A 405 3.44 28.04 11.68
N LEU A 406 4.45 28.25 10.84
CA LEU A 406 5.32 29.40 10.94
C LEU A 406 4.57 30.71 10.64
N PHE A 407 3.71 30.70 9.62
CA PHE A 407 2.84 31.83 9.28
C PHE A 407 1.86 32.18 10.41
N GLU A 408 1.16 31.19 10.98
CA GLU A 408 0.28 31.36 12.14
C GLU A 408 1.01 31.94 13.36
N TRP A 409 2.27 31.54 13.56
CA TRP A 409 3.12 32.05 14.63
C TRP A 409 3.62 33.48 14.37
N LEU A 410 4.01 33.80 13.13
CA LEU A 410 4.42 35.16 12.72
C LEU A 410 3.25 36.14 12.88
N THR A 411 2.05 35.78 12.38
CA THR A 411 0.84 36.61 12.48
C THR A 411 0.33 36.81 13.92
N ALA A 412 0.83 36.03 14.88
CA ALA A 412 0.56 36.21 16.31
C ALA A 412 1.50 37.24 16.98
N ARG A 413 2.50 37.76 16.26
CA ARG A 413 3.48 38.74 16.76
C ARG A 413 3.06 40.16 16.39
N PRO A 414 3.53 41.18 17.15
CA PRO A 414 3.43 42.57 16.73
C PRO A 414 3.98 42.76 15.31
N ASP A 415 3.28 43.54 14.49
CA ASP A 415 3.61 43.83 13.10
C ASP A 415 3.79 42.58 12.20
N TRP A 416 3.26 41.44 12.65
CA TRP A 416 3.43 40.13 12.00
C TRP A 416 4.90 39.78 11.70
N ARG A 417 5.80 40.30 12.53
CA ARG A 417 7.24 40.29 12.29
C ARG A 417 8.00 39.60 13.41
N ALA A 418 9.03 38.85 13.05
CA ALA A 418 9.98 38.27 14.00
C ALA A 418 11.40 38.21 13.43
N ARG A 419 12.41 38.31 14.30
CA ARG A 419 13.80 38.03 13.91
C ARG A 419 13.98 36.54 13.61
N LEU A 420 14.80 36.20 12.63
CA LEU A 420 15.08 34.80 12.26
C LEU A 420 15.71 33.99 13.41
N ALA A 421 16.44 34.65 14.31
CA ALA A 421 16.96 34.06 15.54
C ALA A 421 15.85 33.72 16.54
N SER A 422 14.78 34.53 16.61
CA SER A 422 13.62 34.29 17.47
C SER A 422 12.79 33.10 16.98
N VAL A 423 12.77 32.80 15.67
CA VAL A 423 12.11 31.59 15.14
C VAL A 423 12.80 30.32 15.66
N VAL A 424 14.14 30.30 15.69
CA VAL A 424 14.93 29.16 16.19
C VAL A 424 14.73 28.96 17.70
N LYS A 425 14.62 30.05 18.46
CA LYS A 425 14.49 30.04 19.92
C LYS A 425 13.06 29.78 20.40
N ASP A 426 12.11 30.54 19.86
CA ASP A 426 10.74 30.69 20.39
C ASP A 426 9.65 30.32 19.36
N GLY A 427 10.03 29.93 18.14
CA GLY A 427 9.13 29.55 17.06
C GLY A 427 8.45 28.19 17.25
N PRO A 428 7.57 27.78 16.32
CA PRO A 428 6.98 26.45 16.29
C PRO A 428 8.06 25.37 16.31
N ALA A 429 7.89 24.31 17.10
CA ALA A 429 8.90 23.25 17.23
C ALA A 429 9.32 22.66 15.87
N SER A 430 8.38 22.56 14.93
CA SER A 430 8.59 22.10 13.55
C SER A 430 9.57 22.96 12.73
N THR A 431 9.76 24.24 13.08
CA THR A 431 10.58 25.20 12.34
C THR A 431 11.72 25.79 13.17
N ARG A 432 12.09 25.14 14.27
CA ARG A 432 13.20 25.62 15.13
C ARG A 432 14.58 25.29 14.59
N SER A 433 14.71 24.25 13.78
CA SER A 433 16.01 23.95 13.15
C SER A 433 16.26 24.92 12.00
N LYS A 434 17.54 25.26 11.76
CA LYS A 434 17.90 26.19 10.67
C LYS A 434 17.36 25.71 9.32
N SER A 435 17.51 24.41 9.01
CA SER A 435 17.06 23.84 7.74
C SER A 435 15.54 23.87 7.59
N THR A 436 14.78 23.51 8.63
CA THR A 436 13.30 23.50 8.54
C THR A 436 12.72 24.91 8.57
N ARG A 437 13.36 25.85 9.26
CA ARG A 437 13.02 27.29 9.19
C ARG A 437 13.21 27.83 7.78
N ASP A 438 14.41 27.65 7.22
CA ASP A 438 14.78 28.25 5.93
C ASP A 438 13.87 27.68 4.82
N ARG A 439 13.60 26.36 4.83
CA ARG A 439 12.66 25.74 3.89
C ARG A 439 11.23 26.25 4.03
N ALA A 440 10.75 26.47 5.26
CA ALA A 440 9.42 27.02 5.51
C ALA A 440 9.31 28.47 5.03
N LEU A 441 10.36 29.29 5.22
CA LEU A 441 10.40 30.67 4.76
C LEU A 441 10.50 30.78 3.24
N GLU A 442 11.27 29.90 2.59
CA GLU A 442 11.31 29.79 1.13
C GLU A 442 9.91 29.52 0.57
N LEU A 443 9.21 28.51 1.11
CA LEU A 443 7.86 28.17 0.65
C LEU A 443 6.85 29.28 0.89
N LEU A 444 6.93 29.97 2.04
CA LEU A 444 6.11 31.15 2.30
C LEU A 444 6.42 32.30 1.32
N ALA A 445 7.69 32.51 0.97
CA ALA A 445 8.10 33.56 0.06
C ALA A 445 7.68 33.27 -1.39
N GLU A 446 7.76 32.00 -1.82
CA GLU A 446 7.25 31.54 -3.13
C GLU A 446 5.76 31.88 -3.32
N HIS A 447 4.97 31.83 -2.25
CA HIS A 447 3.54 32.16 -2.27
C HIS A 447 3.23 33.62 -1.89
N GLY A 448 4.24 34.49 -1.77
CA GLY A 448 4.06 35.89 -1.40
C GLY A 448 3.57 36.11 0.04
N LEU A 449 3.66 35.11 0.91
CA LEU A 449 3.16 35.13 2.29
C LEU A 449 4.18 35.67 3.29
N VAL A 450 5.43 35.87 2.91
CA VAL A 450 6.46 36.43 3.79
C VAL A 450 7.46 37.27 3.01
N HIS A 451 7.92 38.36 3.65
CA HIS A 451 9.08 39.12 3.22
C HIS A 451 10.22 38.94 4.23
N VAL A 452 11.38 38.47 3.75
CA VAL A 452 12.58 38.29 4.58
C VAL A 452 13.60 39.35 4.23
N ALA A 453 13.89 40.24 5.18
CA ALA A 453 14.88 41.31 5.05
C ALA A 453 15.55 41.59 6.40
N ASP A 454 16.83 42.00 6.36
CA ASP A 454 17.61 42.42 7.54
C ASP A 454 17.59 41.41 8.71
N GLY A 455 17.59 40.10 8.39
CA GLY A 455 17.55 39.04 9.39
C GLY A 455 16.22 38.91 10.14
N ALA A 456 15.13 39.46 9.59
CA ALA A 456 13.77 39.32 10.08
C ALA A 456 12.82 38.81 8.99
N ALA A 457 11.81 38.06 9.40
CA ALA A 457 10.70 37.64 8.56
C ALA A 457 9.46 38.44 8.95
N THR A 458 8.77 39.01 7.96
CA THR A 458 7.52 39.75 8.11
C THR A 458 6.45 39.03 7.30
N ALA A 459 5.42 38.50 7.94
CA ALA A 459 4.34 37.85 7.20
C ALA A 459 3.50 38.91 6.47
N LEU A 460 3.06 38.56 5.27
CA LEU A 460 2.25 39.40 4.40
C LEU A 460 0.84 38.85 4.35
N ALA A 461 -0.16 39.73 4.27
CA ALA A 461 -1.51 39.29 3.93
C ALA A 461 -1.51 38.87 2.45
N PRO A 462 -2.05 37.69 2.11
CA PRO A 462 -2.20 37.30 0.71
C PRO A 462 -3.13 38.28 -0.01
N ASP A 463 -2.63 38.92 -1.07
CA ASP A 463 -3.33 39.94 -1.86
C ASP A 463 -4.67 39.43 -2.42
N GLU A 464 -5.63 40.33 -2.65
CA GLU A 464 -6.82 40.07 -3.48
C GLU A 464 -6.38 39.88 -4.94
N VAL A 465 -5.98 38.66 -5.30
CA VAL A 465 -5.93 38.27 -6.71
C VAL A 465 -7.31 37.70 -7.04
N GLU A 466 -8.17 38.52 -7.66
CA GLU A 466 -9.40 38.03 -8.29
C GLU A 466 -9.05 36.88 -9.26
N PRO A 467 -9.90 35.83 -9.34
CA PRO A 467 -9.66 34.65 -10.15
C PRO A 467 -9.54 34.93 -11.66
#